data_AF-A0A7X2BXE0-F1
#
_entry.id   AF-A0A7X2BXE0-F1
#
_cell.length_a   1.000
_cell.length_b   1.000
_cell.length_c   1.000
_cell.angle_alpha   90.00
_cell.angle_beta   90.00
_cell.angle_gamma   90.00
#
_symmetry.space_group_name_H-M   'P 1'
#
loop_
_entity.id
_entity.type
_entity.pdbx_description
1 polymer ?
#
loop_
_entity_poly.entity_id
_entity_poly.type
_entity_poly.pdbx_seq_one_letter_code
_entity_poly.pdbx_strand_id
1 'polypeptide(L)'
;NHFKPSAVLDKPYVMLGVPLVAADTDEHAEYLATSVYQRILALMRGQSLVQRAPVKTMDGLWLPHEKEAVMSFLGLAMVGSPEKIRAKLEVLV
;
A
#
# COMPACT_ATOMS: atom_id res chain seq x y z
N ASN A 1 16.16 20.56 -9.66
CA ASN A 1 16.17 22.03 -9.46
C ASN A 1 15.70 22.80 -10.69
N HIS A 2 14.51 22.48 -11.23
CA HIS A 2 13.98 23.08 -12.47
C HIS A 2 12.57 23.68 -12.31
N PHE A 3 12.10 23.88 -11.09
CA PHE A 3 10.76 24.46 -10.88
C PHE A 3 10.76 25.94 -11.26
N LYS A 4 9.77 26.37 -12.05
CA LYS A 4 9.54 27.77 -12.42
C LYS A 4 8.23 28.26 -11.79
N PRO A 5 8.26 29.27 -10.92
CA PRO A 5 7.05 29.88 -10.36
C PRO A 5 6.08 30.35 -11.45
N SER A 6 4.79 30.30 -11.14
CA SER A 6 3.71 30.71 -12.04
C SER A 6 2.59 31.38 -11.26
N ALA A 7 1.63 31.99 -11.96
CA ALA A 7 0.49 32.67 -11.34
C ALA A 7 -0.37 31.78 -10.41
N VAL A 8 -0.24 30.45 -10.51
CA VAL A 8 -1.02 29.50 -9.69
C VAL A 8 -0.16 28.78 -8.64
N LEU A 9 1.16 28.93 -8.66
CA LEU A 9 2.04 28.26 -7.71
C LEU A 9 3.42 28.94 -7.62
N ASP A 10 3.69 29.57 -6.48
CA ASP A 10 4.88 30.39 -6.25
C ASP A 10 6.12 29.58 -5.86
N LYS A 11 5.93 28.38 -5.29
CA LYS A 11 7.00 27.49 -4.81
C LYS A 11 6.70 26.02 -5.15
N PRO A 12 7.72 25.14 -5.26
CA PRO A 12 7.48 23.72 -5.49
C PRO A 12 6.54 23.15 -4.43
N TYR A 13 5.52 22.42 -4.85
CA TYR A 13 4.59 21.73 -3.99
C TYR A 13 4.45 20.29 -4.47
N VAL A 14 4.54 19.34 -3.55
CA VAL A 14 4.49 17.91 -3.84
C VAL A 14 3.42 17.28 -2.96
N MET A 15 2.60 16.44 -3.57
CA MET A 15 1.67 15.56 -2.87
C MET A 15 2.07 14.12 -3.17
N LEU A 16 2.20 13.31 -2.13
CA LEU A 16 2.52 11.89 -2.25
C LEU A 16 1.29 11.05 -1.94
N GLY A 17 0.85 10.25 -2.91
CA GLY A 17 -0.19 9.25 -2.70
C GLY A 17 0.43 7.91 -2.35
N VAL A 18 0.02 7.31 -1.23
CA VAL A 18 0.48 6.00 -0.79
C VAL A 18 -0.72 5.07 -0.52
N PRO A 19 -0.61 3.75 -0.78
CA PRO A 19 -1.62 2.80 -0.35
C PRO A 19 -1.70 2.77 1.18
N LEU A 20 -2.91 2.77 1.73
CA LEU A 20 -3.14 2.74 3.17
C LEU A 20 -4.27 1.77 3.52
N VAL A 21 -4.02 0.92 4.51
CA VAL A 21 -5.02 0.04 5.13
C VAL A 21 -4.89 0.23 6.65
N ALA A 22 -5.91 0.83 7.25
CA ALA A 22 -5.94 1.07 8.69
C ALA A 22 -7.12 0.32 9.33
N ALA A 23 -6.91 -0.13 10.56
CA ALA A 23 -7.92 -0.72 11.43
C ALA A 23 -7.59 -0.40 12.88
N ASP A 24 -8.45 -0.79 13.82
CA ASP A 24 -8.23 -0.51 15.25
C ASP A 24 -6.99 -1.21 15.82
N THR A 25 -6.58 -2.35 15.22
CA THR A 25 -5.36 -3.09 15.60
C THR A 25 -4.52 -3.44 14.39
N ASP A 26 -3.23 -3.68 14.62
CA ASP A 26 -2.30 -4.11 13.58
C ASP A 26 -2.73 -5.43 12.94
N GLU A 27 -3.16 -6.41 13.74
CA GLU A 27 -3.58 -7.72 13.25
C GLU A 27 -4.81 -7.62 12.34
N HIS A 28 -5.77 -6.77 12.70
CA HIS A 28 -6.94 -6.53 11.87
C HIS A 28 -6.55 -5.80 10.57
N ALA A 29 -5.65 -4.82 10.63
CA ALA A 29 -5.18 -4.12 9.45
C ALA A 29 -4.44 -5.08 8.49
N GLU A 30 -3.60 -5.98 9.00
CA GLU A 30 -2.92 -7.01 8.19
C GLU A 30 -3.91 -8.00 7.57
N TYR A 31 -4.94 -8.41 8.32
CA TYR A 31 -6.03 -9.23 7.77
C TYR A 31 -6.72 -8.53 6.60
N LEU A 32 -7.12 -7.25 6.77
CA LEU A 32 -7.73 -6.46 5.69
C LEU A 32 -6.79 -6.26 4.50
N ALA A 33 -5.49 -6.08 4.74
CA ALA A 33 -4.48 -5.90 3.71
C ALA A 33 -4.35 -7.12 2.77
N THR A 34 -4.74 -8.33 3.22
CA THR A 34 -4.75 -9.50 2.35
C THR A 34 -5.68 -9.37 1.13
N SER A 35 -6.73 -8.54 1.20
CA SER A 35 -7.54 -8.21 0.01
C SER A 35 -6.73 -7.43 -1.03
N VAL A 36 -5.87 -6.52 -0.57
CA VAL A 36 -4.97 -5.75 -1.44
C VAL A 36 -3.91 -6.66 -2.03
N TYR A 37 -3.30 -7.53 -1.22
CA TYR A 37 -2.30 -8.50 -1.67
C TYR A 37 -2.87 -9.43 -2.76
N GLN A 38 -4.09 -9.96 -2.57
CA GLN A 38 -4.76 -10.75 -3.59
C GLN A 38 -5.00 -9.99 -4.89
N ARG A 39 -5.34 -8.69 -4.82
CA ARG A 39 -5.57 -7.86 -6.00
C ARG A 39 -4.28 -7.58 -6.77
N ILE A 40 -3.18 -7.31 -6.08
CA ILE A 40 -1.87 -7.11 -6.73
C ILE A 40 -1.35 -8.42 -7.31
N LEU A 41 -1.52 -9.54 -6.61
CA LEU A 41 -1.20 -10.86 -7.14
C LEU A 41 -2.02 -11.18 -8.42
N ALA A 42 -3.32 -10.90 -8.40
CA ALA A 42 -4.18 -11.07 -9.58
C ALA A 42 -3.72 -10.20 -10.75
N LEU A 43 -3.32 -8.95 -10.49
CA LEU A 43 -2.74 -8.06 -11.50
C LEU A 43 -1.49 -8.66 -12.14
N MET A 44 -0.54 -9.15 -11.33
CA MET A 44 0.69 -9.78 -11.82
C MET A 44 0.42 -11.04 -12.64
N ARG A 45 -0.64 -11.79 -12.30
CA ARG A 45 -1.07 -12.99 -13.03
C ARG A 45 -1.99 -12.71 -14.23
N GLY A 46 -2.32 -11.46 -14.54
CA GLY A 46 -3.26 -11.11 -15.61
C GLY A 46 -4.70 -11.59 -15.35
N GLN A 47 -5.10 -11.70 -14.09
CA GLN A 47 -6.40 -12.18 -13.65
C GLN A 47 -7.36 -11.01 -13.34
N SER A 48 -8.64 -11.34 -13.10
CA SER A 48 -9.65 -10.36 -12.68
C SER A 48 -9.25 -9.60 -11.43
N LEU A 49 -9.42 -8.28 -11.46
CA LEU A 49 -9.07 -7.35 -10.38
C LEU A 49 -10.24 -7.04 -9.44
N VAL A 50 -11.35 -7.77 -9.56
CA VAL A 50 -12.47 -7.66 -8.62
C VAL A 50 -11.95 -7.93 -7.21
N GLN A 51 -12.26 -7.04 -6.28
CA GLN A 51 -11.77 -7.12 -4.93
C GLN A 51 -12.32 -8.36 -4.23
N ARG A 52 -11.41 -9.18 -3.70
CA ARG A 52 -11.73 -10.38 -2.94
C ARG A 52 -11.82 -10.06 -1.46
N ALA A 53 -12.59 -10.87 -0.74
CA ALA A 53 -12.65 -10.80 0.72
C ALA A 53 -11.26 -11.08 1.34
N PRO A 54 -10.97 -10.50 2.51
CA PRO A 54 -9.72 -10.76 3.21
C PRO A 54 -9.64 -12.21 3.70
N VAL A 55 -8.44 -12.78 3.64
CA VAL A 55 -8.11 -14.17 4.01
C VAL A 55 -7.22 -14.19 5.24
N LYS A 56 -7.27 -15.28 6.01
CA LYS A 56 -6.45 -15.40 7.24
C LYS A 56 -4.95 -15.43 6.95
N THR A 57 -4.55 -15.95 5.79
CA THR A 57 -3.16 -15.98 5.35
C THR A 57 -3.10 -15.97 3.83
N MET A 58 -2.02 -15.38 3.31
CA MET A 58 -1.65 -15.46 1.89
C MET A 58 -0.76 -16.68 1.59
N ASP A 59 -0.29 -17.39 2.61
CA ASP A 59 0.52 -18.59 2.44
C ASP A 59 -0.30 -19.67 1.71
N GLY A 60 0.29 -20.26 0.67
CA GLY A 60 -0.39 -21.17 -0.24
C GLY A 60 -1.21 -20.48 -1.35
N LEU A 61 -1.39 -19.15 -1.32
CA LEU A 61 -2.01 -18.39 -2.42
C LEU A 61 -0.99 -17.80 -3.39
N TRP A 62 0.18 -17.42 -2.86
CA TRP A 62 1.35 -16.96 -3.62
C TRP A 62 2.51 -17.95 -3.53
N LEU A 63 3.40 -17.88 -4.52
CA LEU A 63 4.73 -18.47 -4.47
C LEU A 63 5.71 -17.47 -3.82
N PRO A 64 6.88 -17.91 -3.32
CA PRO A 64 7.84 -17.02 -2.64
C PRO A 64 8.24 -15.79 -3.48
N HIS A 65 8.52 -15.97 -4.77
CA HIS A 65 8.87 -14.87 -5.66
C HIS A 65 7.70 -13.92 -5.94
N GLU A 66 6.46 -14.42 -5.93
CA GLU A 66 5.26 -13.59 -6.08
C GLU A 66 5.01 -12.77 -4.81
N LYS A 67 5.26 -13.34 -3.63
CA LYS A 67 5.23 -12.60 -2.36
C LYS A 67 6.21 -11.43 -2.41
N GLU A 68 7.46 -11.68 -2.80
CA GLU A 68 8.47 -10.62 -2.94
C GLU A 68 8.04 -9.53 -3.94
N ALA A 69 7.50 -9.92 -5.09
CA ALA A 69 6.99 -8.98 -6.09
C ALA A 69 5.83 -8.13 -5.55
N VAL A 70 4.85 -8.75 -4.88
CA VAL A 70 3.70 -8.04 -4.26
C VAL A 70 4.19 -7.06 -3.19
N MET A 71 5.12 -7.48 -2.32
CA MET A 71 5.65 -6.62 -1.26
C MET A 71 6.48 -5.46 -1.84
N SER A 72 7.24 -5.69 -2.90
CA SER A 72 7.99 -4.65 -3.61
C SER A 72 7.05 -3.63 -4.26
N PHE A 73 5.99 -4.08 -4.93
CA PHE A 73 4.97 -3.20 -5.51
C PHE A 73 4.29 -2.32 -4.45
N LEU A 74 4.08 -2.86 -3.25
CA LEU A 74 3.49 -2.19 -2.10
C LEU A 74 4.55 -1.61 -1.15
N GLY A 75 5.76 -1.32 -1.61
CA GLY A 75 6.89 -0.92 -0.75
C GLY A 75 6.64 0.33 0.11
N LEU A 76 5.77 1.24 -0.32
CA LEU A 76 5.34 2.42 0.47
C LEU A 76 3.95 2.26 1.11
N ALA A 77 3.35 1.06 1.05
CA ALA A 77 2.05 0.83 1.64
C ALA A 77 2.11 0.90 3.17
N MET A 78 1.12 1.57 3.74
CA MET A 78 0.97 1.73 5.17
C MET A 78 -0.15 0.83 5.67
N VAL A 79 0.21 -0.23 6.38
CA VAL A 79 -0.72 -1.17 7.01
C VAL A 79 -0.50 -1.16 8.52
N GLY A 80 -1.56 -0.91 9.29
CA GLY A 80 -1.50 -0.92 10.75
C GLY A 80 -2.60 -0.17 11.50
N SER A 81 -2.45 -0.11 12.81
CA SER A 81 -3.24 0.73 13.72
C SER A 81 -2.96 2.22 13.50
N PRO A 82 -3.79 3.13 14.04
CA PRO A 82 -3.56 4.58 13.94
C PRO A 82 -2.16 5.01 14.41
N GLU A 83 -1.63 4.37 15.45
CA GLU A 83 -0.30 4.63 16.02
C GLU A 83 0.80 4.23 15.04
N LYS A 84 0.73 3.02 14.47
CA LYS A 84 1.72 2.53 13.50
C LYS A 84 1.70 3.34 12.21
N ILE A 85 0.51 3.72 11.74
CA ILE A 85 0.36 4.59 10.57
C ILE A 85 0.97 5.96 10.84
N ARG A 86 0.72 6.57 12.00
CA ARG A 86 1.32 7.87 12.37
C ARG A 86 2.84 7.79 12.37
N ALA A 87 3.43 6.78 13.00
CA ALA A 87 4.87 6.61 13.04
C ALA A 87 5.48 6.45 11.62
N LYS A 88 4.80 5.75 10.70
CA LYS A 88 5.24 5.65 9.30
C LYS A 88 5.13 6.96 8.52
N LEU A 89 4.08 7.75 8.76
CA LEU A 89 3.90 9.04 8.10
C LEU A 89 4.99 10.05 8.54
N GLU A 90 5.39 10.03 9.81
CA GLU A 90 6.46 10.90 10.34
C GLU A 90 7.84 10.62 9.71
N VAL A 91 8.09 9.39 9.25
CA VAL A 91 9.35 9.05 8.53
C VAL A 91 9.28 9.45 7.05
N LEU A 92 8.07 9.54 6.49
CA LEU A 92 7.87 9.82 5.06
C LEU A 92 7.90 11.31 4.72
N VAL A 93 7.63 12.19 5.69
CA VAL A 93 7.44 13.64 5.51
C VAL A 93 8.51 14.44 6.21
#